data_AF-A0A9X0Q129-F1
#
_entry.id   AF-A0A9X0Q129-F1
#
_cell.length_a   1.000
_cell.length_b   1.000
_cell.length_c   1.000
_cell.angle_alpha   90.00
_cell.angle_beta   90.00
_cell.angle_gamma   90.00
#
_symmetry.space_group_name_H-M   'P 1'
#
loop_
_entity.id
_entity.type
_entity.pdbx_description
1 polymer ?
#
loop_
_entity_poly.entity_id
_entity_poly.type
_entity_poly.pdbx_seq_one_letter_code
_entity_poly.pdbx_strand_id
1 'polypeptide(L)'
;MSIKELDEIDPDLFQAIEIYKTRMNTKAEKMQMLYHSHSCYMMAMYSQGLSKDYKKDLSYKDFDFMDMLDDSLTTKERKEKRLADKEKKQNTDLKSLGEVIKSMATNKGKGNGKK
;
A
#
# COMPACT_ATOMS: atom_id res chain seq x y z
N MET A 1 20.19 32.40 9.70
CA MET A 1 21.40 32.01 8.97
C MET A 1 21.47 32.90 7.76
N SER A 2 22.45 33.81 7.71
CA SER A 2 22.66 34.67 6.55
C SER A 2 23.31 33.85 5.43
N ILE A 3 23.16 34.27 4.17
CA ILE A 3 23.72 33.57 3.01
C ILE A 3 25.24 33.38 3.14
N LYS A 4 25.95 34.33 3.75
CA LYS A 4 27.41 34.24 3.97
C LYS A 4 27.82 33.17 4.98
N GLU A 5 26.97 32.89 5.96
CA GLU A 5 27.23 31.83 6.95
C GLU A 5 27.01 30.43 6.35
N LEU A 6 26.31 30.33 5.22
CA LEU A 6 26.04 29.06 4.54
C LEU A 6 27.23 28.62 3.67
N ASP A 7 27.91 29.58 3.03
CA ASP A 7 29.06 29.34 2.15
C ASP A 7 30.37 29.01 2.93
N GLU A 8 30.41 29.32 4.23
CA GLU A 8 31.56 29.07 5.11
C GLU A 8 31.40 27.79 5.97
N ILE A 9 30.28 27.07 5.85
CA ILE A 9 30.09 25.80 6.56
C ILE A 9 31.00 24.73 5.96
N ASP A 10 31.68 24.00 6.84
CA ASP A 10 32.44 22.81 6.48
C ASP A 10 31.59 21.84 5.64
N PRO A 11 32.06 21.36 4.48
CA PRO A 11 31.27 20.50 3.59
C PRO A 11 30.69 19.25 4.25
N ASP A 12 31.40 18.64 5.21
CA ASP A 12 30.93 17.45 5.92
C ASP A 12 29.83 17.84 6.91
N LEU A 13 29.96 18.99 7.58
CA LEU A 13 28.91 19.55 8.44
C LEU A 13 27.67 19.92 7.63
N PHE A 14 27.83 20.51 6.44
CA PHE A 14 26.72 20.83 5.54
C PHE A 14 25.97 19.56 5.13
N GLN A 15 26.70 18.54 4.68
CA GLN A 15 26.12 17.26 4.28
C GLN A 15 25.41 16.57 5.46
N ALA A 16 25.99 16.60 6.66
CA ALA A 16 25.36 16.05 7.85
C ALA A 16 24.05 16.78 8.19
N ILE A 17 24.00 18.11 8.04
CA ILE A 17 22.79 18.92 8.24
C ILE A 17 21.72 18.60 7.19
N GLU A 18 22.09 18.43 5.92
CA GLU A 18 21.15 18.03 4.86
C GLU A 18 20.57 16.64 5.11
N ILE A 19 21.41 15.67 5.48
CA ILE A 19 20.96 14.32 5.84
C ILE A 19 20.03 14.39 7.06
N TYR A 20 20.39 15.14 8.09
CA TYR A 20 19.57 15.31 9.29
C TYR A 20 18.21 15.94 8.96
N LYS A 21 18.17 17.03 8.20
CA LYS A 21 16.92 17.67 7.76
C LYS A 21 16.05 16.72 6.95
N THR A 22 16.64 16.01 5.99
CA THR A 22 15.93 15.04 5.16
C THR A 22 15.33 13.94 6.04
N ARG A 23 16.10 13.38 6.97
CA ARG A 23 15.61 12.34 7.89
C ARG A 23 14.55 12.86 8.87
N MET A 24 14.72 14.06 9.43
CA MET A 24 13.76 14.65 10.35
C MET A 24 12.45 15.03 9.66
N ASN A 25 12.52 15.56 8.44
CA ASN A 25 11.33 15.83 7.62
C ASN A 25 10.56 14.53 7.36
N THR A 26 11.24 13.44 6.99
CA THR A 26 10.56 12.14 6.81
C THR A 26 9.91 11.63 8.09
N LYS A 27 10.43 11.94 9.27
CA LYS A 27 9.83 11.53 10.55
C LYS A 27 8.55 12.30 10.85
N ALA A 28 8.56 13.63 10.64
CA ALA A 28 7.38 14.47 10.82
C ALA A 28 6.29 14.11 9.81
N GLU A 29 6.66 13.92 8.55
CA GLU A 29 5.77 13.50 7.45
C GLU A 29 5.16 12.13 7.73
N LYS A 30 5.94 11.16 8.21
CA LYS A 30 5.41 9.85 8.65
C LYS A 30 4.42 9.97 9.79
N MET A 31 4.69 10.84 10.77
CA MET A 31 3.76 11.06 11.88
C MET A 31 2.45 11.69 11.39
N GLN A 32 2.51 12.63 10.46
CA GLN A 32 1.33 13.18 9.80
C GLN A 32 0.57 12.12 9.00
N MET A 33 1.28 11.24 8.29
CA MET A 33 0.67 10.13 7.56
C MET A 33 0.01 9.13 8.49
N LEU A 34 0.62 8.82 9.64
CA LEU A 34 0.02 7.96 10.65
C LEU A 34 -1.27 8.57 11.21
N TYR A 35 -1.26 9.87 11.51
CA TYR A 35 -2.45 10.58 11.97
C TYR A 35 -3.56 10.59 10.91
N HIS A 36 -3.20 10.88 9.66
CA HIS A 36 -4.13 10.88 8.54
C HIS A 36 -4.76 9.50 8.31
N SER A 37 -3.92 8.47 8.16
CA SER A 37 -4.37 7.10 7.90
C SER A 37 -5.29 6.58 9.02
N HIS A 38 -4.95 6.86 10.28
CA HIS A 38 -5.80 6.56 11.42
C HIS A 38 -7.13 7.31 11.38
N SER A 39 -7.12 8.60 11.08
CA SER A 39 -8.33 9.43 11.02
C SER A 39 -9.29 8.95 9.93
N CYS A 40 -8.77 8.65 8.74
CA CYS A 40 -9.56 8.12 7.63
C CYS A 40 -10.13 6.73 7.94
N TYR A 41 -9.32 5.86 8.56
CA TYR A 41 -9.79 4.55 9.02
C TYR A 41 -10.96 4.68 10.00
N MET A 42 -10.83 5.52 11.02
CA MET A 42 -11.89 5.73 12.00
C MET A 42 -13.15 6.29 11.33
N MET A 43 -13.01 7.28 10.46
CA MET A 43 -14.14 7.84 9.70
C MET A 43 -14.85 6.75 8.87
N ALA A 44 -14.11 5.87 8.21
CA ALA A 44 -14.68 4.76 7.44
C ALA A 44 -15.41 3.75 8.35
N MET A 45 -14.79 3.37 9.48
CA MET A 45 -15.37 2.42 10.45
C MET A 45 -16.68 2.92 11.05
N TYR A 46 -16.80 4.22 11.31
CA TYR A 46 -18.03 4.83 11.84
C TYR A 46 -19.02 5.30 10.78
N SER A 47 -18.65 5.30 9.50
CA SER A 47 -19.56 5.72 8.43
C SER A 47 -20.79 4.78 8.34
N GLN A 48 -21.98 5.34 8.15
CA GLN A 48 -23.19 4.52 7.99
C GLN A 48 -23.34 3.97 6.56
N GLY A 49 -22.57 4.49 5.60
CA GLY A 49 -22.64 4.11 4.18
C GLY A 49 -21.84 2.87 3.79
N LEU A 50 -20.97 2.36 4.67
CA LEU A 50 -20.15 1.17 4.39
C LEU A 50 -20.73 -0.08 5.04
N SER A 51 -20.72 -1.19 4.29
CA SER A 51 -21.18 -2.49 4.79
C SER A 51 -20.30 -3.00 5.92
N LYS A 52 -20.88 -3.79 6.83
CA LYS A 52 -20.13 -4.39 7.94
C LYS A 52 -19.04 -5.34 7.46
N ASP A 53 -19.26 -6.05 6.36
CA ASP A 53 -18.28 -6.97 5.83
C ASP A 53 -17.09 -6.21 5.22
N TYR A 54 -17.34 -5.13 4.48
CA TYR A 54 -16.26 -4.29 3.98
C TYR A 54 -15.40 -3.69 5.10
N LYS A 55 -16.03 -3.28 6.22
CA LYS A 55 -15.32 -2.76 7.39
C LYS A 55 -14.43 -3.79 8.09
N LYS A 56 -14.72 -5.09 8.01
CA LYS A 56 -13.89 -6.14 8.64
C LYS A 56 -12.54 -6.30 7.95
N ASP A 57 -12.51 -6.07 6.64
CA ASP A 57 -11.30 -6.23 5.84
C ASP A 57 -10.48 -4.94 5.74
N LEU A 58 -11.05 -3.82 6.23
CA LEU A 58 -10.41 -2.51 6.20
C LEU A 58 -9.24 -2.42 7.17
N SER A 59 -8.14 -1.82 6.73
CA SER A 59 -6.95 -1.53 7.51
C SER A 59 -6.60 -0.05 7.43
N TYR A 60 -5.96 0.50 8.47
CA TYR A 60 -5.44 1.88 8.39
C TYR A 60 -4.42 2.04 7.24
N LYS A 61 -3.73 0.95 6.86
CA LYS A 61 -2.79 0.93 5.75
C LYS A 61 -3.44 1.17 4.38
N ASP A 62 -4.76 0.96 4.26
CA ASP A 62 -5.49 1.28 3.02
C ASP A 62 -5.55 2.79 2.76
N PHE A 63 -5.22 3.60 3.77
CA PHE A 63 -5.13 5.06 3.73
C PHE A 63 -3.68 5.57 3.83
N ASP A 64 -2.68 4.70 3.64
CA ASP A 64 -1.28 5.08 3.57
C ASP A 64 -0.92 5.55 2.15
N PHE A 65 -0.63 6.83 1.99
CA PHE A 65 -0.23 7.37 0.70
C PHE A 65 1.22 7.01 0.39
N MET A 66 1.45 6.51 -0.83
CA MET A 66 2.79 6.17 -1.33
C MET A 66 3.56 5.17 -0.44
N ASP A 67 2.85 4.37 0.37
CA ASP A 67 3.44 3.45 1.35
C ASP A 67 4.41 4.16 2.32
N MET A 68 4.12 5.40 2.70
CA MET A 68 5.01 6.21 3.54
C MET A 68 5.28 5.58 4.91
N LEU A 69 4.37 4.74 5.41
CA LEU A 69 4.52 4.04 6.70
C LEU A 69 5.25 2.70 6.57
N ASP A 70 5.56 2.26 5.35
CA ASP A 70 6.35 1.04 5.11
C ASP A 70 7.85 1.36 5.00
N ASP A 71 8.57 1.03 6.07
CA ASP A 71 10.03 1.13 6.17
C ASP A 71 10.77 -0.17 5.84
N SER A 72 10.05 -1.24 5.49
CA SER A 72 10.67 -2.55 5.27
C SER A 72 11.40 -2.65 3.92
N LEU A 73 11.06 -1.80 2.95
CA LEU A 73 11.57 -1.87 1.58
C LEU A 73 11.94 -0.48 1.03
N THR A 74 13.04 -0.43 0.28
CA THR A 74 13.41 0.73 -0.54
C THR A 74 12.39 0.95 -1.67
N THR A 75 12.42 2.13 -2.31
CA THR A 75 11.56 2.46 -3.46
C THR A 75 11.71 1.46 -4.61
N LYS A 76 12.94 0.97 -4.83
CA LYS A 76 13.25 -0.01 -5.88
C LYS A 76 12.63 -1.37 -5.55
N GLU A 77 12.85 -1.86 -4.33
CA GLU A 77 12.30 -3.14 -3.87
C GLU A 77 10.77 -3.11 -3.83
N ARG A 78 10.15 -1.98 -3.49
CA ARG A 78 8.69 -1.79 -3.59
C ARG A 78 8.18 -1.94 -5.02
N LYS A 79 8.87 -1.34 -6.00
CA LYS A 79 8.49 -1.48 -7.41
C LYS A 79 8.57 -2.94 -7.85
N GLU A 80 9.63 -3.64 -7.47
CA GLU A 80 9.84 -5.05 -7.79
C GLU A 80 8.74 -5.93 -7.16
N LYS A 81 8.42 -5.69 -5.88
CA LYS A 81 7.32 -6.39 -5.20
C LYS A 81 5.97 -6.15 -5.86
N ARG A 82 5.65 -4.90 -6.23
CA ARG A 82 4.39 -4.58 -6.94
C ARG A 82 4.28 -5.28 -8.30
N LEU A 83 5.39 -5.43 -9.03
CA LEU A 83 5.43 -6.19 -10.28
C LEU A 83 5.18 -7.69 -10.02
N ALA A 84 5.87 -8.27 -9.04
CA ALA A 84 5.71 -9.67 -8.66
C ALA A 84 4.27 -9.97 -8.17
N ASP A 85 3.69 -9.09 -7.35
CA ASP A 85 2.31 -9.23 -6.86
C ASP A 85 1.29 -9.15 -8.00
N LYS A 86 1.55 -8.30 -9.02
CA LYS A 86 0.71 -8.20 -10.21
C LYS A 86 0.73 -9.49 -11.04
N GLU A 87 1.91 -10.06 -11.27
CA GLU A 87 2.05 -11.35 -11.98
C GLU A 87 1.39 -12.50 -11.19
N LYS A 88 1.60 -12.52 -9.87
CA LYS A 88 0.98 -13.52 -8.99
C LYS A 88 -0.54 -13.42 -8.97
N LYS A 89 -1.08 -12.20 -8.97
CA LYS A 89 -2.52 -11.96 -9.06
C LYS A 89 -3.08 -12.45 -10.39
N GLN A 90 -2.46 -12.11 -11.51
CA GLN A 90 -2.87 -12.59 -12.84
C GLN A 90 -2.90 -14.12 -12.92
N ASN A 91 -1.86 -14.79 -12.39
CA ASN A 91 -1.81 -16.25 -12.35
C ASN A 91 -2.90 -16.86 -11.46
N THR A 92 -3.19 -16.23 -10.32
CA THR A 92 -4.28 -16.67 -9.43
C THR A 92 -5.65 -16.51 -10.10
N ASP A 93 -5.88 -15.37 -10.74
CA ASP A 93 -7.13 -15.07 -11.45
C ASP A 93 -7.36 -16.07 -12.60
N LEU A 94 -6.32 -16.36 -13.40
CA LEU A 94 -6.37 -17.36 -14.47
C LEU A 94 -6.70 -18.77 -13.96
N LYS A 95 -6.09 -19.18 -12.84
CA LYS A 95 -6.40 -20.48 -12.21
C LYS A 95 -7.85 -20.54 -11.74
N SER A 96 -8.34 -19.51 -11.06
CA SER A 96 -9.73 -19.44 -10.61
C SER A 96 -10.72 -19.49 -11.77
N LEU A 97 -10.43 -18.81 -12.89
CA LEU A 97 -11.24 -18.85 -14.09
C LEU A 97 -11.23 -20.26 -14.72
N GLY A 98 -10.08 -20.92 -14.77
CA GLY A 98 -9.96 -22.31 -15.24
C GLY A 98 -10.79 -23.28 -14.42
N GLU A 99 -10.80 -23.13 -13.08
CA GLU A 99 -11.64 -23.94 -12.18
C GLU A 99 -13.13 -23.69 -12.42
N VAL A 100 -13.54 -22.43 -12.61
CA VAL A 100 -14.92 -22.05 -12.95
C VAL A 100 -15.33 -22.67 -14.29
N ILE A 101 -14.50 -22.57 -15.34
CA ILE A 101 -14.76 -23.18 -16.66
C ILE A 101 -14.89 -24.69 -16.55
N LYS A 102 -13.98 -25.34 -15.80
CA LYS A 102 -14.02 -26.79 -15.57
C LYS A 102 -15.31 -27.19 -14.88
N SER A 103 -15.72 -26.46 -13.84
CA SER A 103 -16.97 -26.71 -13.11
C SER A 103 -18.21 -26.57 -14.02
N MET A 104 -18.24 -25.57 -14.90
CA MET A 104 -19.33 -25.38 -15.86
C MET A 104 -19.38 -26.49 -16.92
N ALA A 105 -18.23 -26.92 -17.43
CA ALA A 105 -18.15 -28.02 -18.39
C ALA A 105 -18.56 -29.36 -17.77
N THR A 106 -18.17 -29.64 -16.52
CA THR A 106 -18.55 -30.87 -15.82
C THR A 106 -20.00 -30.87 -15.34
N ASN A 107 -20.55 -29.70 -14.98
CA ASN A 107 -21.94 -29.59 -14.49
C ASN A 107 -22.97 -29.50 -15.63
N LYS A 108 -22.61 -28.98 -16.82
CA LYS A 108 -23.47 -29.06 -18.02
C LYS A 108 -23.73 -30.50 -18.49
N GLY A 109 -22.95 -31.48 -18.06
CA GLY A 109 -23.18 -32.91 -18.36
C GLY A 109 -24.08 -33.66 -17.38
N LYS A 110 -24.51 -33.05 -16.26
CA LYS A 110 -25.25 -33.75 -15.19
C LYS A 110 -26.71 -33.31 -14.97
N GLY A 111 -27.25 -32.45 -15.83
CA GLY A 111 -28.60 -31.90 -15.63
C GLY A 111 -29.37 -31.67 -16.92
N ASN A 112 -29.71 -32.74 -17.64
CA ASN A 112 -31.03 -32.93 -18.28
C ASN A 112 -31.02 -34.22 -19.10
N GLY A 113 -31.86 -35.18 -18.70
CA GLY A 113 -32.13 -36.38 -19.49
C GLY A 113 -32.08 -37.71 -18.73
N LYS A 114 -32.74 -37.81 -17.57
CA LYS A 114 -33.31 -39.09 -17.10
C LYS A 114 -34.32 -38.87 -15.97
N LYS A 115 -35.54 -38.51 -16.35
CA LYS A 115 -36.78 -39.30 -16.17
C LYS A 115 -37.93 -38.54 -16.79
#